data_AF-A0A7C5ZNY8-F1
#
_entry.id   AF-A0A7C5ZNY8-F1
#
_cell.length_a   1.000
_cell.length_b   1.000
_cell.length_c   1.000
_cell.angle_alpha   90.00
_cell.angle_beta   90.00
_cell.angle_gamma   90.00
#
_symmetry.space_group_name_H-M   'P 1'
#
loop_
_entity.id
_entity.type
_entity.pdbx_description
1 polymer ?
#
loop_
_entity_poly.entity_id
_entity_poly.type
_entity_poly.pdbx_seq_one_letter_code
_entity_poly.pdbx_strand_id
1 'polypeptide(L)'
;MINLINKFDFPLVLKTSDYHTFVVNRKFVEFIFRKDTGDYVWKEKNFDVVDKFIVDYLKRHALENYRVLSDFFMSFDINKTIDAFTTPYFYNFYKSVEAIGLRENELEVYFLVDSKWFLDNPDVLMDKKCLGIKFFVDGTISSKTAWMGLNEGKCLLDMEIFRNVLDVITRKFNNRLVYLAFHAIGFEAFRFIAKEIVPSVIKKQSLPFIKIRIEHCNFIRREDLEFLVDLVGKYNKRGVFLVLNPEYNTFSLFDLYKYSDVLGICYASDAPVYSIDLKDSIFKHFKNPSENIFSEESLKIVKRVFNFNEQLFNVIVREDM
;
A
#
# COMPACT_ATOMS: atom_id res chain seq x y z
N MET A 1 10.76 -29.68 -10.44
CA MET A 1 9.61 -28.82 -10.07
C MET A 1 8.50 -28.86 -11.13
N ILE A 2 8.73 -28.46 -12.39
CA ILE A 2 7.72 -28.52 -13.47
C ILE A 2 7.07 -29.92 -13.60
N ASN A 3 7.89 -30.98 -13.67
CA ASN A 3 7.39 -32.36 -13.72
C ASN A 3 6.58 -32.78 -12.49
N LEU A 4 6.78 -32.12 -11.33
CA LEU A 4 6.01 -32.38 -10.12
C LEU A 4 4.67 -31.66 -10.19
N ILE A 5 4.66 -30.38 -10.53
CA ILE A 5 3.43 -29.58 -10.59
C ILE A 5 2.49 -30.01 -11.71
N ASN A 6 3.03 -30.59 -12.80
CA ASN A 6 2.23 -31.13 -13.90
C ASN A 6 1.51 -32.44 -13.56
N LYS A 7 1.75 -33.01 -12.37
CA LYS A 7 0.98 -34.17 -11.87
C LYS A 7 -0.37 -33.77 -11.27
N PHE A 8 -0.55 -32.51 -10.88
CA PHE A 8 -1.83 -32.02 -10.37
C PHE A 8 -2.81 -31.81 -11.52
N ASP A 9 -4.06 -32.19 -11.31
CA ASP A 9 -5.14 -32.16 -12.31
C ASP A 9 -5.98 -30.87 -12.27
N PHE A 10 -5.60 -29.91 -11.42
CA PHE A 10 -6.18 -28.56 -11.34
C PHE A 10 -5.16 -27.48 -11.76
N PRO A 11 -5.61 -26.29 -12.22
CA PRO A 11 -4.72 -25.18 -12.53
C PRO A 11 -3.91 -24.75 -11.30
N LEU A 12 -2.58 -24.69 -11.44
CA LEU A 12 -1.67 -24.30 -10.37
C LEU A 12 -0.75 -23.18 -10.84
N VAL A 13 -0.61 -22.16 -9.99
CA VAL A 13 0.36 -21.08 -10.11
C VAL A 13 1.19 -21.05 -8.83
N LEU A 14 2.51 -21.18 -8.95
CA LEU A 14 3.45 -21.06 -7.85
C LEU A 14 4.32 -19.82 -8.06
N LYS A 15 4.27 -18.88 -7.13
CA LYS A 15 5.15 -17.71 -7.13
C LYS A 15 6.54 -18.10 -6.63
N THR A 16 7.60 -17.69 -7.33
CA THR A 16 8.97 -17.89 -6.85
C THR A 16 9.33 -16.85 -5.79
N SER A 17 10.39 -17.13 -5.03
CA SER A 17 10.88 -16.25 -3.96
C SER A 17 11.32 -14.86 -4.44
N ASP A 18 11.63 -14.71 -5.74
CA ASP A 18 12.01 -13.43 -6.34
C ASP A 18 10.81 -12.54 -6.71
N TYR A 19 9.56 -12.98 -6.47
CA TYR A 19 8.30 -12.30 -6.79
C TYR A 19 8.03 -11.99 -8.28
N HIS A 20 9.05 -12.00 -9.13
CA HIS A 20 9.00 -11.62 -10.54
C HIS A 20 8.82 -12.80 -11.50
N THR A 21 8.91 -14.02 -10.99
CA THR A 21 8.73 -15.26 -11.74
C THR A 21 7.61 -16.13 -11.14
N PHE A 22 6.89 -16.86 -11.99
CA PHE A 22 5.85 -17.80 -11.57
C PHE A 22 6.03 -19.09 -12.35
N VAL A 23 5.87 -20.21 -11.66
CA VAL A 23 5.82 -21.53 -12.27
C VAL A 23 4.36 -21.96 -12.35
N VAL A 24 3.87 -22.18 -13.58
CA VAL A 24 2.50 -22.61 -13.82
C VAL A 24 2.48 -24.06 -14.29
N ASN A 25 1.45 -24.81 -13.98
CA ASN A 25 1.32 -26.18 -14.47
C ASN A 25 0.60 -26.24 -15.83
N ARG A 26 0.68 -27.41 -16.48
CA ARG A 26 0.02 -27.71 -17.75
C ARG A 26 -1.48 -27.40 -17.73
N LYS A 27 -2.17 -27.71 -16.64
CA LYS A 27 -3.61 -27.43 -16.50
C LYS A 27 -3.93 -25.95 -16.54
N PHE A 28 -3.10 -25.12 -15.91
CA PHE A 28 -3.23 -23.67 -15.99
C PHE A 28 -3.00 -23.16 -17.43
N VAL A 29 -1.93 -23.62 -18.09
CA VAL A 29 -1.62 -23.23 -19.48
C VAL A 29 -2.74 -23.65 -20.44
N GLU A 30 -3.21 -24.90 -20.35
CA GLU A 30 -4.33 -25.42 -21.14
C GLU A 30 -5.61 -24.64 -20.89
N PHE A 31 -5.88 -24.22 -19.65
CA PHE A 31 -7.05 -23.41 -19.32
C PHE A 31 -7.00 -22.04 -20.03
N ILE A 32 -5.84 -21.38 -20.04
CA ILE A 32 -5.67 -20.05 -20.64
C ILE A 32 -5.67 -20.10 -22.17
N PHE A 33 -4.84 -20.96 -22.76
CA PHE A 33 -4.60 -20.97 -24.20
C PHE A 33 -5.42 -22.00 -24.96
N ARG A 34 -6.21 -22.82 -24.26
CA ARG A 34 -6.94 -23.98 -24.81
C ARG A 34 -6.04 -25.01 -25.49
N LYS A 35 -4.75 -24.97 -25.19
CA LYS A 35 -3.71 -25.90 -25.64
C LYS A 35 -2.52 -25.86 -24.70
N ASP A 36 -1.77 -26.94 -24.67
CA ASP A 36 -0.47 -26.96 -24.00
C ASP A 36 0.57 -26.23 -24.87
N THR A 37 1.24 -25.23 -24.30
CA THR A 37 2.30 -24.49 -24.98
C THR A 37 3.70 -24.98 -24.62
N GLY A 38 3.83 -25.83 -23.59
CA GLY A 38 5.12 -26.23 -23.03
C GLY A 38 5.84 -25.14 -22.23
N ASP A 39 5.28 -23.93 -22.14
CA ASP A 39 5.86 -22.81 -21.40
C ASP A 39 5.25 -22.71 -20.00
N TYR A 40 6.03 -23.13 -19.00
CA TYR A 40 5.59 -23.26 -17.60
C TYR A 40 6.29 -22.30 -16.65
N VAL A 41 7.16 -21.40 -17.16
CA VAL A 41 7.92 -20.45 -16.34
C VAL A 41 7.70 -19.05 -16.89
N TRP A 42 6.81 -18.31 -16.23
CA TRP A 42 6.33 -17.01 -16.68
C TRP A 42 6.96 -15.88 -15.87
N LYS A 43 7.03 -14.69 -16.46
CA LYS A 43 7.65 -13.48 -15.87
C LYS A 43 6.61 -12.38 -15.68
N GLU A 44 7.03 -11.23 -15.12
CA GLU A 44 6.20 -10.01 -14.93
C GLU A 44 5.25 -9.67 -16.08
N LYS A 45 5.70 -9.78 -17.33
CA LYS A 45 4.86 -9.52 -18.52
C LYS A 45 3.58 -10.37 -18.59
N ASN A 46 3.52 -11.47 -17.84
CA ASN A 46 2.40 -12.40 -17.81
C ASN A 46 1.51 -12.21 -16.57
N PHE A 47 1.79 -11.25 -15.67
CA PHE A 47 1.02 -11.06 -14.44
C PHE A 47 -0.44 -10.76 -14.72
N ASP A 48 -0.74 -9.91 -15.70
CA ASP A 48 -2.13 -9.59 -16.05
C ASP A 48 -2.97 -10.84 -16.38
N VAL A 49 -2.36 -11.84 -17.01
CA VAL A 49 -3.03 -13.11 -17.35
C VAL A 49 -3.26 -13.95 -16.10
N VAL A 50 -2.27 -13.99 -15.21
CA VAL A 50 -2.35 -14.71 -13.93
C VAL A 50 -3.38 -14.07 -13.01
N ASP A 51 -3.32 -12.76 -12.82
CA ASP A 51 -4.25 -11.99 -12.01
C ASP A 51 -5.68 -12.12 -12.54
N LYS A 52 -5.86 -12.03 -13.87
CA LYS A 52 -7.17 -12.24 -14.48
C LYS A 52 -7.70 -13.64 -14.19
N PHE A 53 -6.88 -14.69 -14.31
CA PHE A 53 -7.30 -16.05 -13.98
C PHE A 53 -7.67 -16.20 -12.51
N ILE A 54 -6.79 -15.76 -11.62
CA ILE A 54 -6.99 -15.87 -10.17
C ILE A 54 -8.27 -15.15 -9.81
N VAL A 55 -8.46 -13.92 -10.29
CA VAL A 55 -9.67 -13.15 -10.00
C VAL A 55 -10.92 -13.77 -10.62
N ASP A 56 -10.87 -14.26 -11.85
CA ASP A 56 -12.03 -14.93 -12.48
C ASP A 56 -12.41 -16.20 -11.71
N TYR A 57 -11.43 -16.94 -11.18
CA TYR A 57 -11.66 -18.05 -10.27
C TYR A 57 -12.26 -17.59 -8.94
N LEU A 58 -11.64 -16.58 -8.30
CA LEU A 58 -12.11 -16.01 -7.04
C LEU A 58 -13.55 -15.50 -7.15
N LYS A 59 -13.92 -14.86 -8.27
CA LYS A 59 -15.27 -14.35 -8.54
C LYS A 59 -16.33 -15.45 -8.58
N ARG A 60 -16.03 -16.61 -9.17
CA ARG A 60 -16.98 -17.74 -9.22
C ARG A 60 -17.34 -18.26 -7.82
N HIS A 61 -16.42 -18.08 -6.87
CA HIS A 61 -16.56 -18.48 -5.48
C HIS A 61 -16.39 -17.26 -4.56
N ALA A 62 -16.96 -16.10 -4.95
CA ALA A 62 -16.63 -14.81 -4.33
C ALA A 62 -16.87 -14.79 -2.82
N LEU A 63 -18.04 -15.27 -2.39
CA LEU A 63 -18.41 -15.32 -0.98
C LEU A 63 -17.52 -16.26 -0.16
N GLU A 64 -17.17 -17.42 -0.71
CA GLU A 64 -16.31 -18.41 -0.05
C GLU A 64 -14.90 -17.86 0.14
N ASN A 65 -14.30 -17.30 -0.92
CA ASN A 65 -12.97 -16.71 -0.84
C ASN A 65 -12.92 -15.47 0.05
N TYR A 66 -13.97 -14.65 0.01
CA TYR A 66 -14.08 -13.52 0.92
C TYR A 66 -14.19 -13.96 2.39
N ARG A 67 -14.91 -15.05 2.69
CA ARG A 67 -14.94 -15.62 4.05
C ARG A 67 -13.57 -16.09 4.52
N VAL A 68 -12.80 -16.77 3.66
CA VAL A 68 -11.42 -17.16 4.00
C VAL A 68 -10.56 -15.94 4.33
N LEU A 69 -10.68 -14.87 3.55
CA LEU A 69 -10.01 -13.60 3.82
C LEU A 69 -10.48 -12.97 5.13
N SER A 70 -11.80 -12.90 5.34
CA SER A 70 -12.41 -12.33 6.54
C SER A 70 -11.98 -13.09 7.79
N ASP A 71 -12.07 -14.42 7.79
CA ASP A 71 -11.67 -15.29 8.90
C ASP A 71 -10.18 -15.09 9.25
N PHE A 72 -9.31 -14.95 8.24
CA PHE A 72 -7.90 -14.66 8.44
C PHE A 72 -7.71 -13.33 9.19
N PHE A 73 -8.26 -12.22 8.70
CA PHE A 73 -8.10 -10.91 9.37
C PHE A 73 -8.81 -10.83 10.73
N MET A 74 -10.01 -11.38 10.83
CA MET A 74 -10.79 -11.39 12.08
C MET A 74 -10.14 -12.24 13.17
N SER A 75 -9.34 -13.25 12.83
CA SER A 75 -8.54 -14.00 13.82
C SER A 75 -7.49 -13.13 14.55
N PHE A 76 -7.21 -11.94 14.02
CA PHE A 76 -6.37 -10.90 14.63
C PHE A 76 -7.18 -9.69 15.11
N ASP A 77 -8.50 -9.82 15.27
CA ASP A 77 -9.42 -8.74 15.63
C ASP A 77 -9.42 -7.56 14.63
N ILE A 78 -9.10 -7.82 13.36
CA ILE A 78 -9.10 -6.81 12.29
C ILE A 78 -10.40 -6.92 11.50
N ASN A 79 -11.24 -5.89 11.62
CA ASN A 79 -12.51 -5.77 10.88
C ASN A 79 -12.48 -4.71 9.77
N LYS A 80 -11.38 -3.96 9.63
CA LYS A 80 -11.16 -3.00 8.55
C LYS A 80 -9.72 -3.10 8.05
N THR A 81 -9.54 -3.13 6.73
CA THR A 81 -8.21 -3.17 6.11
C THR A 81 -8.17 -2.29 4.86
N ILE A 82 -6.95 -1.98 4.40
CA ILE A 82 -6.71 -1.23 3.18
C ILE A 82 -5.92 -2.11 2.22
N ASP A 83 -6.51 -2.43 1.07
CA ASP A 83 -5.77 -2.92 -0.08
C ASP A 83 -4.97 -1.76 -0.68
N ALA A 84 -3.66 -1.76 -0.42
CA ALA A 84 -2.76 -0.66 -0.75
C ALA A 84 -2.50 -0.54 -2.27
N PHE A 85 -2.92 -1.52 -3.08
CA PHE A 85 -2.84 -1.46 -4.53
C PHE A 85 -3.90 -2.36 -5.19
N THR A 86 -5.06 -1.80 -5.49
CA THR A 86 -6.17 -2.50 -6.13
C THR A 86 -6.13 -2.33 -7.65
N THR A 87 -6.07 -3.45 -8.35
CA THR A 87 -6.25 -3.54 -9.80
C THR A 87 -7.74 -3.55 -10.18
N PRO A 88 -8.11 -3.31 -11.46
CA PRO A 88 -9.50 -3.39 -11.90
C PRO A 88 -10.14 -4.75 -11.61
N TYR A 89 -9.34 -5.81 -11.58
CA TYR A 89 -9.79 -7.16 -11.31
C TYR A 89 -10.22 -7.31 -9.84
N PHE A 90 -9.37 -6.92 -8.89
CA PHE A 90 -9.70 -6.95 -7.46
C PHE A 90 -10.86 -6.02 -7.10
N TYR A 91 -10.93 -4.83 -7.71
CA TYR A 91 -12.09 -3.96 -7.56
C TYR A 91 -13.41 -4.65 -7.95
N ASN A 92 -13.43 -5.34 -9.10
CA ASN A 92 -14.61 -6.08 -9.53
C ASN A 92 -14.93 -7.28 -8.62
N PHE A 93 -13.92 -7.91 -8.02
CA PHE A 93 -14.13 -8.93 -6.99
C PHE A 93 -14.84 -8.32 -5.77
N TYR A 94 -14.37 -7.20 -5.23
CA TYR A 94 -15.03 -6.52 -4.11
C TYR A 94 -16.47 -6.13 -4.45
N LYS A 95 -16.73 -5.62 -5.66
CA LYS A 95 -18.10 -5.31 -6.12
C LYS A 95 -19.00 -6.54 -6.23
N SER A 96 -18.44 -7.67 -6.67
CA SER A 96 -19.19 -8.93 -6.74
C SER A 96 -19.58 -9.42 -5.35
N VAL A 97 -18.68 -9.27 -4.37
CA VAL A 97 -18.93 -9.60 -2.97
C VAL A 97 -20.02 -8.69 -2.38
N GLU A 98 -19.93 -7.37 -2.60
CA GLU A 98 -20.95 -6.41 -2.13
C GLU A 98 -22.35 -6.73 -2.66
N ALA A 99 -22.46 -7.09 -3.95
CA ALA A 99 -23.73 -7.40 -4.59
C ALA A 99 -24.43 -8.64 -3.98
N ILE A 100 -23.67 -9.55 -3.36
CA ILE A 100 -24.20 -10.75 -2.70
C ILE A 100 -24.79 -10.43 -1.31
N GLY A 101 -24.53 -9.22 -0.77
CA GLY A 101 -25.09 -8.76 0.50
C GLY A 101 -24.28 -9.26 1.70
N LEU A 102 -23.16 -8.59 1.98
CA LEU A 102 -22.40 -8.81 3.21
C LEU A 102 -23.21 -8.40 4.45
N ARG A 103 -23.05 -9.15 5.54
CA ARG A 103 -23.75 -8.89 6.82
C ARG A 103 -23.00 -7.86 7.65
N GLU A 104 -23.69 -7.29 8.63
CA GLU A 104 -23.05 -6.57 9.73
C GLU A 104 -22.07 -7.53 10.45
N ASN A 105 -20.83 -7.08 10.70
CA ASN A 105 -19.67 -7.79 11.31
C ASN A 105 -18.67 -8.49 10.37
N GLU A 106 -18.69 -8.25 9.06
CA GLU A 106 -17.68 -8.77 8.11
C GLU A 106 -16.57 -7.76 7.78
N LEU A 107 -15.39 -8.23 7.34
CA LEU A 107 -14.19 -7.41 7.06
C LEU A 107 -14.42 -6.30 6.01
N GLU A 108 -14.36 -5.03 6.41
CA GLU A 108 -14.42 -3.93 5.46
C GLU A 108 -13.06 -3.74 4.76
N VAL A 109 -13.04 -3.90 3.43
CA VAL A 109 -11.84 -3.68 2.60
C VAL A 109 -11.96 -2.35 1.88
N TYR A 110 -11.18 -1.37 2.33
CA TYR A 110 -10.96 -0.12 1.61
C TYR A 110 -9.80 -0.29 0.63
N PHE A 111 -9.67 0.60 -0.36
CA PHE A 111 -8.64 0.43 -1.38
C PHE A 111 -8.06 1.71 -1.96
N LEU A 112 -6.84 1.59 -2.47
CA LEU A 112 -6.14 2.57 -3.29
C LEU A 112 -5.99 2.03 -4.71
N VAL A 113 -6.40 2.79 -5.71
CA VAL A 113 -6.41 2.32 -7.11
C VAL A 113 -5.10 2.63 -7.83
N ASP A 114 -4.79 1.83 -8.84
CA ASP A 114 -3.71 2.13 -9.77
C ASP A 114 -3.93 3.48 -10.49
N SER A 115 -2.86 4.26 -10.62
CA SER A 115 -2.88 5.59 -11.23
C SER A 115 -3.26 5.62 -12.71
N LYS A 116 -2.86 4.62 -13.50
CA LYS A 116 -3.23 4.54 -14.93
C LYS A 116 -4.70 4.18 -15.06
N TRP A 117 -5.13 3.16 -14.32
CA TRP A 117 -6.52 2.76 -14.34
C TRP A 117 -7.46 3.90 -13.89
N PHE A 118 -7.06 4.68 -12.88
CA PHE A 118 -7.80 5.86 -12.45
C PHE A 118 -7.98 6.89 -13.57
N LEU A 119 -6.96 7.15 -14.40
CA LEU A 119 -7.08 8.09 -15.51
C LEU A 119 -8.14 7.64 -16.53
N ASP A 120 -8.23 6.33 -16.77
CA ASP A 120 -9.25 5.75 -17.64
C ASP A 120 -10.64 5.70 -16.97
N ASN A 121 -10.70 5.63 -15.63
CA ASN A 121 -11.92 5.39 -14.85
C ASN A 121 -12.01 6.31 -13.61
N PRO A 122 -12.05 7.63 -13.78
CA PRO A 122 -11.94 8.56 -12.66
C PRO A 122 -13.11 8.46 -11.67
N ASP A 123 -14.28 8.01 -12.13
CA ASP A 123 -15.46 7.81 -11.27
C ASP A 123 -15.30 6.70 -10.23
N VAL A 124 -14.23 5.89 -10.29
CA VAL A 124 -13.91 4.93 -9.22
C VAL A 124 -13.73 5.65 -7.87
N LEU A 125 -13.24 6.89 -7.88
CA LEU A 125 -13.16 7.71 -6.67
C LEU A 125 -14.53 8.07 -6.10
N MET A 126 -15.65 7.84 -6.78
CA MET A 126 -16.98 8.04 -6.18
C MET A 126 -17.36 6.91 -5.22
N ASP A 127 -16.75 5.73 -5.33
CA ASP A 127 -16.97 4.62 -4.43
C ASP A 127 -16.54 4.99 -3.00
N LYS A 128 -17.40 4.72 -2.01
CA LYS A 128 -17.12 4.99 -0.58
C LYS A 128 -15.93 4.20 -0.04
N LYS A 129 -15.60 3.04 -0.63
CA LYS A 129 -14.45 2.22 -0.24
C LYS A 129 -13.15 2.63 -0.93
N CYS A 130 -13.24 3.44 -1.99
CA CYS A 130 -12.05 3.99 -2.65
C CYS A 130 -11.51 5.19 -1.87
N LEU A 131 -10.32 5.04 -1.29
CA LEU A 131 -9.65 6.08 -0.51
C LEU A 131 -8.80 7.01 -1.39
N GLY A 132 -8.33 6.53 -2.54
CA GLY A 132 -7.40 7.30 -3.35
C GLY A 132 -6.60 6.50 -4.35
N ILE A 133 -5.42 7.03 -4.70
CA ILE A 133 -4.56 6.54 -5.78
C ILE A 133 -3.22 6.12 -5.21
N LYS A 134 -2.71 4.96 -5.66
CA LYS A 134 -1.37 4.45 -5.36
C LYS A 134 -0.42 4.73 -6.53
N PHE A 135 0.77 5.20 -6.19
CA PHE A 135 1.90 5.40 -7.09
C PHE A 135 3.12 4.60 -6.61
N PHE A 136 3.96 4.20 -7.55
CA PHE A 136 5.27 3.62 -7.28
C PHE A 136 6.37 4.60 -7.67
N VAL A 137 7.15 5.06 -6.69
CA VAL A 137 8.29 5.95 -6.95
C VAL A 137 9.56 5.15 -7.20
N ASP A 138 9.71 4.00 -6.54
CA ASP A 138 10.79 3.05 -6.77
C ASP A 138 10.33 1.60 -6.60
N GLY A 139 11.26 0.65 -6.68
CA GLY A 139 11.00 -0.77 -6.49
C GLY A 139 11.35 -1.28 -5.10
N THR A 140 11.96 -2.46 -5.00
CA THR A 140 12.30 -3.09 -3.71
C THR A 140 13.81 -3.28 -3.53
N ILE A 141 14.25 -3.44 -2.28
CA ILE A 141 15.66 -3.77 -1.96
C ILE A 141 16.02 -5.14 -2.53
N SER A 142 15.13 -6.13 -2.38
CA SER A 142 15.38 -7.53 -2.79
C SER A 142 15.63 -7.66 -4.29
N SER A 143 14.89 -6.88 -5.09
CA SER A 143 15.03 -6.79 -6.54
C SER A 143 16.11 -5.79 -6.99
N LYS A 144 16.80 -5.12 -6.06
CA LYS A 144 17.79 -4.07 -6.32
C LYS A 144 17.25 -2.92 -7.17
N THR A 145 15.95 -2.62 -7.02
CA THR A 145 15.26 -1.55 -7.77
C THR A 145 14.80 -0.40 -6.88
N ALA A 146 14.95 -0.50 -5.55
CA ALA A 146 14.79 0.63 -4.65
C ALA A 146 15.82 1.73 -4.95
N TRP A 147 15.39 2.98 -5.01
CA TRP A 147 16.20 4.09 -5.52
C TRP A 147 17.08 4.69 -4.41
N MET A 148 18.32 4.22 -4.36
CA MET A 148 19.34 4.57 -3.37
C MET A 148 20.38 5.54 -3.93
N GLY A 149 20.32 5.94 -5.20
CA GLY A 149 21.31 6.86 -5.76
C GLY A 149 21.34 6.88 -7.28
N LEU A 150 22.30 7.60 -7.86
CA LEU A 150 22.46 7.75 -9.31
C LEU A 150 22.69 6.42 -10.05
N ASN A 151 23.28 5.42 -9.39
CA ASN A 151 23.60 4.11 -9.97
C ASN A 151 22.95 2.94 -9.22
N GLU A 152 22.04 3.21 -8.27
CA GLU A 152 21.43 2.19 -7.42
C GLU A 152 19.91 2.37 -7.42
N GLY A 153 19.22 1.48 -8.13
CA GLY A 153 17.79 1.58 -8.40
C GLY A 153 17.43 2.68 -9.40
N LYS A 154 16.13 3.01 -9.49
CA LYS A 154 15.62 4.04 -10.40
C LYS A 154 14.26 4.58 -9.97
N CYS A 155 13.96 5.80 -10.41
CA CYS A 155 12.60 6.32 -10.37
C CYS A 155 11.69 5.51 -11.30
N LEU A 156 10.58 5.01 -10.77
CA LEU A 156 9.51 4.34 -11.53
C LEU A 156 8.30 5.25 -11.77
N LEU A 157 8.22 6.40 -11.09
CA LEU A 157 7.09 7.31 -11.22
C LEU A 157 7.13 8.03 -12.56
N ASP A 158 6.07 7.86 -13.34
CA ASP A 158 5.80 8.71 -14.50
C ASP A 158 5.19 10.05 -14.04
N MET A 159 5.94 11.12 -14.21
CA MET A 159 5.53 12.46 -13.79
C MET A 159 4.41 13.05 -14.64
N GLU A 160 4.24 12.60 -15.88
CA GLU A 160 3.11 13.03 -16.72
C GLU A 160 1.82 12.40 -16.19
N ILE A 161 1.84 11.10 -15.90
CA ILE A 161 0.71 10.40 -15.29
C ILE A 161 0.34 11.05 -13.95
N PHE A 162 1.32 11.30 -13.07
CA PHE A 162 1.06 11.95 -11.79
C PHE A 162 0.40 13.33 -11.94
N ARG A 163 0.90 14.17 -12.86
CA ARG A 163 0.32 15.50 -13.12
C ARG A 163 -1.10 15.40 -13.63
N ASN A 164 -1.37 14.48 -14.57
CA ASN A 164 -2.71 14.24 -15.10
C ASN A 164 -3.67 13.78 -14.00
N VAL A 165 -3.24 12.88 -13.11
CA VAL A 165 -4.03 12.42 -11.96
C VAL A 165 -4.37 13.61 -11.05
N LEU A 166 -3.37 14.43 -10.69
CA LEU A 166 -3.57 15.59 -9.85
C LEU A 166 -4.54 16.60 -10.50
N ASP A 167 -4.44 16.82 -11.81
CA ASP A 167 -5.35 17.69 -12.53
C ASP A 167 -6.78 17.16 -12.61
N VAL A 168 -6.98 15.84 -12.68
CA VAL A 168 -8.32 15.23 -12.61
C VAL A 168 -8.91 15.39 -11.21
N ILE A 169 -8.14 15.07 -10.16
CA ILE A 169 -8.59 15.19 -8.77
C ILE A 169 -9.00 16.64 -8.45
N THR A 170 -8.14 17.59 -8.79
CA THR A 170 -8.37 19.01 -8.49
C THR A 170 -9.55 19.61 -9.27
N ARG A 171 -9.88 19.08 -10.44
CA ARG A 171 -11.03 19.55 -11.24
C ARG A 171 -12.34 18.87 -10.87
N LYS A 172 -12.33 17.56 -10.64
CA LYS A 172 -13.54 16.73 -10.49
C LYS A 172 -13.89 16.38 -9.03
N PHE A 173 -12.89 16.36 -8.15
CA PHE A 173 -13.02 15.88 -6.77
C PHE A 173 -12.51 16.92 -5.75
N ASN A 174 -12.65 18.21 -6.05
CA ASN A 174 -12.06 19.32 -5.29
C ASN A 174 -12.57 19.45 -3.84
N ASN A 175 -13.65 18.77 -3.47
CA ASN A 175 -14.24 18.78 -2.13
C ASN A 175 -14.23 17.40 -1.47
N ARG A 176 -13.58 16.40 -2.07
CA ARG A 176 -13.52 15.04 -1.54
C ARG A 176 -12.14 14.75 -0.99
N LEU A 177 -12.09 14.13 0.18
CA LEU A 177 -10.83 13.62 0.72
C LEU A 177 -10.26 12.53 -0.20
N VAL A 178 -9.06 12.72 -0.72
CA VAL A 178 -8.35 11.78 -1.59
C VAL A 178 -6.94 11.56 -1.07
N TYR A 179 -6.57 10.30 -0.90
CA TYR A 179 -5.21 9.91 -0.53
C TYR A 179 -4.36 9.66 -1.78
N LEU A 180 -3.19 10.30 -1.86
CA LEU A 180 -2.14 9.95 -2.80
C LEU A 180 -1.07 9.17 -2.06
N ALA A 181 -1.04 7.85 -2.23
CA ALA A 181 -0.06 6.99 -1.60
C ALA A 181 1.12 6.74 -2.54
N PHE A 182 2.34 6.92 -2.04
CA PHE A 182 3.56 6.76 -2.80
C PHE A 182 4.40 5.67 -2.15
N HIS A 183 4.59 4.55 -2.86
CA HIS A 183 5.60 3.56 -2.50
C HIS A 183 6.99 4.18 -2.64
N ALA A 184 7.74 4.26 -1.54
CA ALA A 184 9.10 4.77 -1.53
C ALA A 184 9.95 4.03 -0.48
N ILE A 185 10.85 3.18 -0.96
CA ILE A 185 11.77 2.45 -0.09
C ILE A 185 13.10 3.19 0.04
N GLY A 186 13.72 3.57 -1.09
CA GLY A 186 15.03 4.20 -1.12
C GLY A 186 15.01 5.68 -0.77
N PHE A 187 16.16 6.19 -0.30
CA PHE A 187 16.23 7.58 0.18
C PHE A 187 16.12 8.62 -0.93
N GLU A 188 16.50 8.29 -2.17
CA GLU A 188 16.27 9.21 -3.31
C GLU A 188 14.78 9.25 -3.70
N ALA A 189 14.05 8.13 -3.54
CA ALA A 189 12.59 8.14 -3.70
C ALA A 189 11.91 9.01 -2.64
N PHE A 190 12.32 8.91 -1.36
CA PHE A 190 11.82 9.78 -0.30
C PHE A 190 12.14 11.26 -0.58
N ARG A 191 13.41 11.56 -0.92
CA ARG A 191 13.86 12.91 -1.30
C ARG A 191 12.99 13.49 -2.42
N PHE A 192 12.76 12.70 -3.47
CA PHE A 192 11.98 13.11 -4.62
C PHE A 192 10.54 13.45 -4.24
N ILE A 193 9.91 12.64 -3.38
CA ILE A 193 8.57 12.96 -2.87
C ILE A 193 8.58 14.26 -2.08
N ALA A 194 9.53 14.41 -1.14
CA ALA A 194 9.63 15.60 -0.29
C ALA A 194 9.88 16.88 -1.09
N LYS A 195 10.75 16.83 -2.11
CA LYS A 195 11.25 18.01 -2.84
C LYS A 195 10.51 18.31 -4.14
N GLU A 196 9.81 17.35 -4.74
CA GLU A 196 9.11 17.54 -6.02
C GLU A 196 7.60 17.30 -5.91
N ILE A 197 7.18 16.19 -5.31
CA ILE A 197 5.77 15.79 -5.26
C ILE A 197 4.97 16.63 -4.27
N VAL A 198 5.41 16.70 -3.00
CA VAL A 198 4.70 17.47 -1.96
C VAL A 198 4.56 18.95 -2.36
N PRO A 199 5.61 19.64 -2.84
CA PRO A 199 5.47 21.00 -3.37
C PRO A 199 4.49 21.11 -4.53
N SER A 200 4.43 20.13 -5.44
CA SER A 200 3.49 20.14 -6.57
C SER A 200 2.03 20.09 -6.12
N VAL A 201 1.72 19.27 -5.11
CA VAL A 201 0.37 19.20 -4.51
C VAL A 201 0.06 20.48 -3.73
N ILE A 202 1.02 21.02 -2.98
CA ILE A 202 0.85 22.29 -2.24
C ILE A 202 0.56 23.47 -3.19
N LYS A 203 1.28 23.58 -4.31
CA LYS A 203 1.10 24.66 -5.30
C LYS A 203 -0.31 24.69 -5.87
N LYS A 204 -0.98 23.55 -5.98
CA LYS A 204 -2.39 23.44 -6.39
C LYS A 204 -3.38 23.80 -5.27
N GLN A 205 -2.89 24.19 -4.09
CA GLN A 205 -3.63 24.52 -2.87
C GLN A 205 -4.54 23.39 -2.36
N SER A 206 -4.37 22.17 -2.85
CA SER A 206 -5.34 21.08 -2.71
C SER A 206 -5.17 20.26 -1.43
N LEU A 207 -4.15 20.54 -0.62
CA LEU A 207 -3.88 19.81 0.62
C LEU A 207 -5.01 19.70 1.66
N PRO A 208 -6.04 20.57 1.73
CA PRO A 208 -7.17 20.32 2.64
C PRO A 208 -7.87 19.00 2.30
N PHE A 209 -7.98 18.69 1.01
CA PHE A 209 -8.71 17.53 0.48
C PHE A 209 -7.79 16.43 -0.05
N ILE A 210 -6.54 16.76 -0.41
CA ILE A 210 -5.56 15.78 -0.84
C ILE A 210 -4.60 15.50 0.31
N LYS A 211 -4.57 14.25 0.77
CA LYS A 211 -3.60 13.75 1.76
C LYS A 211 -2.53 12.93 1.05
N ILE A 212 -1.28 13.14 1.40
CA ILE A 212 -0.14 12.39 0.87
C ILE A 212 0.26 11.33 1.88
N ARG A 213 0.40 10.09 1.43
CA ARG A 213 0.95 8.99 2.22
C ARG A 213 2.26 8.56 1.56
N ILE A 214 3.33 8.49 2.35
CA ILE A 214 4.62 7.96 1.90
C ILE A 214 4.76 6.59 2.57
N GLU A 215 4.74 5.54 1.76
CA GLU A 215 4.67 4.15 2.22
C GLU A 215 6.08 3.56 2.33
N HIS A 216 6.27 2.69 3.32
CA HIS A 216 7.52 2.08 3.75
C HIS A 216 8.48 3.05 4.45
N CYS A 217 8.95 4.07 3.73
CA CYS A 217 9.95 5.04 4.22
C CYS A 217 11.16 4.37 4.91
N ASN A 218 11.67 3.27 4.34
CA ASN A 218 12.70 2.46 5.01
C ASN A 218 14.00 3.23 5.19
N PHE A 219 14.39 4.05 4.20
CA PHE A 219 15.60 4.86 4.23
C PHE A 219 15.26 6.35 4.14
N ILE A 220 15.42 7.06 5.25
CA ILE A 220 15.17 8.51 5.33
C ILE A 220 16.45 9.20 5.73
N ARG A 221 16.87 10.21 4.94
CA ARG A 221 17.94 11.13 5.34
C ARG A 221 17.36 12.25 6.22
N ARG A 222 18.08 12.62 7.26
CA ARG A 222 17.62 13.63 8.24
C ARG A 222 17.30 14.95 7.54
N GLU A 223 18.15 15.41 6.63
CA GLU A 223 17.96 16.66 5.89
C GLU A 223 16.73 16.66 4.98
N ASP A 224 16.34 15.50 4.43
CA ASP A 224 15.14 15.39 3.59
C ASP A 224 13.87 15.35 4.44
N LEU A 225 13.93 14.73 5.62
CA LEU A 225 12.86 14.75 6.61
C LEU A 225 12.64 16.16 7.17
N GLU A 226 13.70 16.83 7.60
CA GLU A 226 13.64 18.21 8.12
C GLU A 226 13.07 19.16 7.06
N PHE A 227 13.50 19.02 5.80
CA PHE A 227 12.92 19.77 4.69
C PHE A 227 11.40 19.53 4.55
N LEU A 228 10.97 18.26 4.63
CA LEU A 228 9.55 17.92 4.55
C LEU A 228 8.76 18.51 5.72
N VAL A 229 9.29 18.42 6.95
CA VAL A 229 8.67 18.98 8.15
C VAL A 229 8.51 20.49 8.04
N ASP A 230 9.58 21.20 7.65
CA ASP A 230 9.54 22.65 7.47
C ASP A 230 8.53 23.07 6.41
N LEU A 231 8.52 22.34 5.28
CA LEU A 231 7.58 22.57 4.20
C LEU A 231 6.13 22.37 4.69
N VAL A 232 5.82 21.23 5.30
CA VAL A 232 4.46 20.90 5.75
C VAL A 232 4.00 21.84 6.88
N GLY A 233 4.88 22.12 7.85
CA GLY A 233 4.64 23.00 8.97
C GLY A 233 4.30 24.43 8.53
N LYS A 234 5.01 24.96 7.52
CA LYS A 234 4.73 26.28 6.95
C LYS A 234 3.30 26.42 6.41
N TYR A 235 2.72 25.34 5.88
CA TYR A 235 1.37 25.36 5.34
C TYR A 235 0.31 24.91 6.34
N ASN A 236 0.67 24.64 7.61
CA ASN A 236 -0.18 24.22 8.74
C ASN A 236 -1.21 23.14 8.36
N LYS A 237 -0.77 22.13 7.61
CA LYS A 237 -1.65 21.08 7.10
C LYS A 237 -1.10 19.73 7.50
N ARG A 238 -1.76 19.06 8.46
CA ARG A 238 -1.65 17.61 8.70
C ARG A 238 -2.20 16.86 7.48
N GLY A 239 -1.39 16.89 6.42
CA GLY A 239 -1.72 16.42 5.09
C GLY A 239 -0.70 15.42 4.55
N VAL A 240 0.39 15.18 5.27
CA VAL A 240 1.43 14.23 4.89
C VAL A 240 1.60 13.20 6.00
N PHE A 241 1.56 11.93 5.61
CA PHE A 241 1.64 10.78 6.49
C PHE A 241 2.82 9.90 6.07
N LEU A 242 3.65 9.50 7.03
CA LEU A 242 4.66 8.46 6.87
C LEU A 242 4.07 7.15 7.34
N VAL A 243 3.98 6.16 6.45
CA VAL A 243 3.47 4.83 6.76
C VAL A 243 4.65 3.87 6.79
N LEU A 244 4.98 3.43 8.00
CA LEU A 244 6.21 2.71 8.30
C LEU A 244 5.94 1.22 8.46
N ASN A 245 6.87 0.39 8.00
CA ASN A 245 6.95 -0.99 8.47
C ASN A 245 7.97 -1.04 9.63
N PRO A 246 7.54 -1.37 10.86
CA PRO A 246 8.41 -1.30 12.04
C PRO A 246 9.58 -2.30 12.00
N GLU A 247 9.52 -3.33 11.16
CA GLU A 247 10.58 -4.34 11.07
C GLU A 247 11.79 -3.89 10.23
N TYR A 248 11.62 -2.90 9.34
CA TYR A 248 12.62 -2.56 8.31
C TYR A 248 12.96 -1.07 8.22
N ASN A 249 12.51 -0.26 9.17
CA ASN A 249 12.87 1.15 9.22
C ASN A 249 14.30 1.33 9.77
N THR A 250 15.16 2.01 9.03
CA THR A 250 16.52 2.32 9.49
C THR A 250 16.61 3.59 10.33
N PHE A 251 15.55 4.39 10.35
CA PHE A 251 15.49 5.62 11.13
C PHE A 251 14.91 5.34 12.53
N SER A 252 15.47 5.96 13.58
CA SER A 252 14.95 5.80 14.93
C SER A 252 13.50 6.29 14.98
N LEU A 253 12.57 5.42 15.41
CA LEU A 253 11.17 5.79 15.58
C LEU A 253 11.01 6.99 16.51
N PHE A 254 11.84 7.09 17.56
CA PHE A 254 11.85 8.25 18.46
C PHE A 254 12.10 9.57 17.74
N ASP A 255 13.04 9.57 16.79
CA ASP A 255 13.34 10.77 16.01
C ASP A 255 12.18 11.14 15.07
N LEU A 256 11.44 10.16 14.54
CA LEU A 256 10.23 10.44 13.75
C LEU A 256 9.10 11.01 14.62
N TYR A 257 8.94 10.51 15.85
CA TYR A 257 7.87 10.97 16.75
C TYR A 257 8.01 12.41 17.21
N LYS A 258 9.24 12.96 17.22
CA LYS A 258 9.47 14.40 17.43
C LYS A 258 8.69 15.28 16.45
N TYR A 259 8.38 14.75 15.27
CA TYR A 259 7.67 15.45 14.20
C TYR A 259 6.18 15.06 14.10
N SER A 260 5.64 14.28 15.05
CA SER A 260 4.26 13.79 15.01
C SER A 260 3.18 14.88 15.10
N ASP A 261 3.55 16.09 15.54
CA ASP A 261 2.63 17.24 15.54
C ASP A 261 2.43 17.82 14.13
N VAL A 262 3.40 17.62 13.23
CA VAL A 262 3.45 18.15 11.85
C VAL A 262 3.12 17.07 10.82
N LEU A 263 3.71 15.88 10.97
CA LEU A 263 3.53 14.73 10.10
C LEU A 263 2.68 13.66 10.79
N GLY A 264 1.79 13.01 10.04
CA GLY A 264 1.14 11.80 10.54
C GLY A 264 2.12 10.62 10.51
N ILE A 265 2.27 9.88 11.60
CA ILE A 265 3.10 8.67 11.65
C ILE A 265 2.19 7.46 11.81
N CYS A 266 2.23 6.55 10.85
CA CYS A 266 1.36 5.38 10.76
C CYS A 266 2.20 4.11 10.65
N TYR A 267 1.60 2.97 10.99
CA TYR A 267 2.22 1.67 10.79
C TYR A 267 1.38 0.80 9.86
N ALA A 268 2.06 0.05 9.00
CA ALA A 268 1.45 -0.96 8.16
C ALA A 268 2.32 -2.22 8.14
N SER A 269 1.67 -3.38 8.14
CA SER A 269 2.35 -4.67 8.06
C SER A 269 2.76 -5.02 6.65
N ASP A 270 2.13 -4.42 5.62
CA ASP A 270 2.27 -4.86 4.24
C ASP A 270 2.00 -6.38 4.09
N ALA A 271 1.06 -6.90 4.90
CA ALA A 271 0.65 -8.29 4.85
C ALA A 271 0.07 -8.63 3.44
N PRO A 272 0.36 -9.84 2.91
CA PRO A 272 0.99 -10.97 3.57
C PRO A 272 2.52 -11.00 3.44
N VAL A 273 3.17 -9.93 2.97
CA VAL A 273 4.65 -9.89 2.86
C VAL A 273 5.28 -10.02 4.24
N TYR A 274 4.68 -9.39 5.26
CA TYR A 274 5.12 -9.51 6.66
C TYR A 274 4.00 -9.92 7.60
N SER A 275 4.37 -10.20 8.85
CA SER A 275 3.45 -10.58 9.92
C SER A 275 2.39 -9.49 10.13
N ILE A 276 1.14 -9.91 10.31
CA ILE A 276 0.04 -9.02 10.62
C ILE A 276 0.06 -8.53 12.08
N ASP A 277 0.81 -9.21 12.95
CA ASP A 277 0.99 -8.80 14.35
C ASP A 277 1.96 -7.61 14.46
N LEU A 278 1.43 -6.43 14.17
CA LEU A 278 2.15 -5.16 14.30
C LEU A 278 2.51 -4.84 15.74
N LYS A 279 1.77 -5.35 16.74
CA LYS A 279 2.06 -5.04 18.15
C LYS A 279 3.43 -5.58 18.50
N ASP A 280 3.68 -6.85 18.21
CA ASP A 280 4.96 -7.49 18.45
C ASP A 280 6.10 -6.81 17.70
N SER A 281 5.90 -6.42 16.44
CA SER A 281 6.93 -5.76 15.64
C SER A 281 7.24 -4.34 16.14
N ILE A 282 6.22 -3.57 16.55
CA ILE A 282 6.40 -2.27 17.21
C ILE A 282 7.12 -2.44 18.55
N PHE A 283 6.69 -3.39 19.39
CA PHE A 283 7.31 -3.65 20.69
C PHE A 283 8.77 -4.09 20.58
N LYS A 284 9.12 -4.91 19.58
CA LYS A 284 10.51 -5.31 19.32
C LYS A 284 11.39 -4.10 18.97
N HIS A 285 10.87 -3.18 18.16
CA HIS A 285 11.59 -1.95 17.81
C HIS A 285 11.87 -1.07 19.04
N PHE A 286 10.91 -1.01 19.98
CA PHE A 286 11.05 -0.33 21.28
C PHE A 286 11.75 -1.17 22.37
N LYS A 287 12.27 -2.37 22.08
CA LYS A 287 13.01 -3.19 23.04
C LYS A 287 14.51 -3.26 22.77
N ASN A 288 15.01 -2.55 21.76
CA ASN A 288 16.42 -2.58 21.42
C ASN A 288 17.24 -1.95 22.58
N PRO A 289 18.06 -2.73 23.32
CA PRO A 289 18.56 -2.37 24.65
C PRO A 289 19.64 -1.27 24.66
N SER A 290 20.03 -0.74 23.49
CA SER A 290 20.96 0.39 23.39
C SER A 290 20.31 1.76 23.64
N GLU A 291 18.97 1.83 23.65
CA GLU A 291 18.24 3.03 24.01
C GLU A 291 17.54 2.80 25.37
N ASN A 292 17.67 3.73 26.31
CA ASN A 292 16.96 3.69 27.60
C ASN A 292 15.45 3.94 27.36
N ILE A 293 14.70 2.91 26.96
CA ILE A 293 13.31 3.02 26.46
C ILE A 293 12.25 3.07 27.58
N PHE A 294 12.64 3.25 28.86
CA PHE A 294 11.70 3.40 29.97
C PHE A 294 11.63 4.83 30.53
N SER A 295 11.88 5.85 29.71
CA SER A 295 11.51 7.22 30.08
C SER A 295 9.98 7.37 30.02
N GLU A 296 9.40 8.25 30.86
CA GLU A 296 7.97 8.59 30.76
C GLU A 296 7.58 9.08 29.36
N GLU A 297 8.51 9.69 28.65
CA GLU A 297 8.32 10.21 27.29
C GLU A 297 8.20 9.08 26.27
N SER A 298 9.00 8.02 26.39
CA SER A 298 8.87 6.80 25.59
C SER A 298 7.52 6.10 25.81
N LEU A 299 7.05 6.04 27.05
CA LEU A 299 5.73 5.48 27.38
C LEU A 299 4.58 6.35 26.86
N LYS A 300 4.73 7.68 26.84
CA LYS A 300 3.78 8.62 26.22
C LYS A 300 3.73 8.45 24.71
N ILE A 301 4.87 8.25 24.05
CA ILE A 301 4.96 7.98 22.61
C ILE A 301 4.27 6.65 22.28
N VAL A 302 4.59 5.56 22.98
CA VAL A 302 3.95 4.25 22.76
C VAL A 302 2.43 4.33 22.96
N LYS A 303 1.95 5.01 24.01
CA LYS A 303 0.51 5.24 24.20
C LYS A 303 -0.12 6.10 23.09
N ARG A 304 0.58 7.15 22.62
CA ARG A 304 0.13 7.95 21.46
C ARG A 304 0.07 7.12 20.20
N VAL A 305 1.02 6.23 19.95
CA VAL A 305 1.04 5.32 18.78
C VAL A 305 -0.16 4.39 18.76
N PHE A 306 -0.45 3.74 19.89
CA PHE A 306 -1.58 2.82 19.98
C PHE A 306 -2.92 3.57 19.84
N ASN A 307 -3.05 4.76 20.46
CA ASN A 307 -4.24 5.60 20.30
C ASN A 307 -4.34 6.24 18.90
N PHE A 308 -3.22 6.51 18.21
CA PHE A 308 -3.21 7.12 16.88
C PHE A 308 -3.47 6.12 15.76
N ASN A 309 -3.06 4.86 15.91
CA ASN A 309 -3.50 3.79 14.99
C ASN A 309 -5.01 3.57 15.06
N GLU A 310 -5.61 3.61 16.26
CA GLU A 310 -7.07 3.72 16.40
C GLU A 310 -7.61 5.00 15.74
N GLN A 311 -6.89 6.13 15.82
CA GLN A 311 -7.29 7.36 15.12
C GLN A 311 -7.09 7.33 13.62
N LEU A 312 -6.18 6.56 13.03
CA LEU A 312 -6.07 6.48 11.56
C LEU A 312 -7.29 5.74 11.00
N PHE A 313 -7.69 4.64 11.65
CA PHE A 313 -8.95 3.97 11.35
C PHE A 313 -10.15 4.84 11.71
N ASN A 314 -10.14 5.55 12.85
CA ASN A 314 -11.24 6.45 13.21
C ASN A 314 -11.25 7.76 12.39
N VAL A 315 -10.17 8.24 11.77
CA VAL A 315 -10.14 9.41 10.87
C VAL A 315 -10.65 8.99 9.49
N ILE A 316 -10.31 7.78 9.05
CA ILE A 316 -10.91 7.15 7.86
C ILE A 316 -12.42 6.88 8.07
N VAL A 317 -12.86 6.66 9.32
CA VAL A 317 -14.26 6.34 9.66
C VAL A 317 -15.08 7.55 10.18
N ARG A 318 -14.46 8.63 10.69
CA ARG A 318 -15.19 9.77 11.31
C ARG A 318 -15.34 11.01 10.42
N GLU A 319 -14.69 11.11 9.25
CA GLU A 319 -14.85 12.32 8.42
C GLU A 319 -16.19 12.38 7.65
N ASP A 320 -17.05 11.35 7.72
CA ASP A 320 -18.45 11.42 7.25
C ASP A 320 -19.43 10.78 8.26
N MET A 321 -19.72 11.53 9.32
CA MET A 321 -21.04 11.54 9.97
C MET A 321 -21.61 12.95 9.90
#